data_AF-A0A382AM67-F1
#
_entry.id   AF-A0A382AM67-F1
#
_cell.length_a   1.000
_cell.length_b   1.000
_cell.length_c   1.000
_cell.angle_alpha   90.00
_cell.angle_beta   90.00
_cell.angle_gamma   90.00
#
_symmetry.space_group_name_H-M   'P 1'
#
loop_
_entity.id
_entity.type
_entity.pdbx_description
1 polymer ?
#
loop_
_entity_poly.entity_id
_entity_poly.type
_entity_poly.pdbx_seq_one_letter_code
_entity_poly.pdbx_strand_id
1 'polypeptide(L)'
;MSLMHVDTGSHYRALCLKLLEKKVSADDERLGEVLGALTLDTEITGNQGRIRLDGKVPDPNELRSDLINENVSFFAAQLDVREKLLGYQQSLAEVAESAGFSGLVMEGRDIG
;
A
#
# COMPACT_ATOMS: atom_id res chain seq x y z
N MET A 1 9.11 23.45 8.28
CA MET A 1 8.75 22.02 8.44
C MET A 1 8.06 21.57 7.17
N SER A 2 8.41 20.40 6.66
CA SER A 2 7.83 19.82 5.43
C SER A 2 6.73 18.82 5.78
N LEU A 3 5.88 18.51 4.80
CA LEU A 3 4.88 17.45 4.88
C LEU A 3 5.47 16.15 4.30
N MET A 4 5.08 15.01 4.88
CA MET A 4 5.32 13.71 4.26
C MET A 4 4.31 13.52 3.13
N HIS A 5 4.75 13.04 1.97
CA HIS A 5 3.93 12.76 0.80
C HIS A 5 3.79 11.27 0.59
N VAL A 6 2.57 10.81 0.33
CA VAL A 6 2.27 9.39 0.16
C VAL A 6 1.32 9.22 -1.03
N ASP A 7 1.72 8.38 -2.00
CA ASP A 7 0.85 7.94 -3.10
C ASP A 7 0.07 6.70 -2.65
N THR A 8 -1.20 6.90 -2.28
CA THR A 8 -2.09 5.82 -1.84
C THR A 8 -2.47 4.86 -2.97
N GLY A 9 -2.39 5.30 -4.24
CA GLY A 9 -2.58 4.42 -5.40
C GLY A 9 -1.45 3.40 -5.53
N SER A 10 -0.24 3.72 -5.08
CA SER A 10 0.88 2.78 -5.02
C SER A 10 0.65 1.66 -3.99
N HIS A 11 -0.12 1.90 -2.93
CA HIS A 11 -0.39 0.90 -1.89
C HIS A 11 -1.22 -0.28 -2.42
N TYR A 12 -2.28 0.01 -3.18
CA TYR A 12 -3.10 -1.03 -3.80
C TYR A 12 -2.29 -1.85 -4.82
N ARG A 13 -1.47 -1.19 -5.63
CA ARG A 13 -0.57 -1.84 -6.59
C ARG A 13 0.46 -2.73 -5.89
N ALA A 14 1.00 -2.26 -4.76
CA ALA A 14 1.95 -3.00 -3.96
C ALA A 14 1.33 -4.28 -3.39
N LEU A 15 0.12 -4.20 -2.81
CA LEU A 15 -0.59 -5.39 -2.35
C LEU A 15 -0.95 -6.33 -3.51
N CYS A 16 -1.42 -5.80 -4.64
CA CYS A 16 -1.70 -6.59 -5.84
C CYS A 16 -0.44 -7.40 -6.26
N LEU A 17 0.71 -6.73 -6.38
CA LEU A 17 1.98 -7.39 -6.69
C LEU A 17 2.29 -8.51 -5.69
N LYS A 18 2.21 -8.20 -4.39
CA LYS A 18 2.56 -9.15 -3.33
C LYS A 18 1.62 -10.36 -3.27
N LEU A 19 0.34 -10.18 -3.56
CA LEU A 19 -0.66 -11.25 -3.60
C LEU A 19 -0.47 -12.13 -4.83
N LEU A 20 -0.17 -11.53 -5.99
CA LEU A 20 0.16 -12.27 -7.20
C LEU A 20 1.47 -13.07 -7.06
N GLU A 21 2.50 -12.51 -6.41
CA GLU A 21 3.73 -13.25 -6.06
C GLU A 21 3.44 -14.50 -5.20
N LYS A 22 2.42 -14.42 -4.34
CA LYS A 22 1.94 -15.53 -3.50
C LYS A 22 0.92 -16.44 -4.21
N LYS A 23 0.61 -16.19 -5.49
CA LYS A 23 -0.38 -16.94 -6.29
C LYS A 23 -1.77 -16.96 -5.65
N VAL A 24 -2.22 -15.79 -5.22
CA VAL A 24 -3.55 -15.55 -4.64
C VAL A 24 -4.29 -14.58 -5.56
N SER A 25 -5.45 -14.98 -6.07
CA SER A 25 -6.34 -14.09 -6.82
C SER A 25 -7.27 -13.30 -5.89
N ALA A 26 -7.96 -12.30 -6.42
CA ALA A 26 -8.84 -11.45 -5.61
C ALA A 26 -10.09 -12.17 -5.07
N ASP A 27 -10.48 -13.29 -5.66
CA ASP A 27 -11.61 -14.15 -5.28
C ASP A 27 -11.18 -15.41 -4.52
N ASP A 28 -9.89 -15.55 -4.22
CA ASP A 28 -9.34 -16.70 -3.50
C ASP A 28 -9.81 -16.71 -2.03
N GLU A 29 -10.30 -17.85 -1.56
CA GLU A 29 -10.74 -18.02 -0.17
C GLU A 29 -9.61 -17.78 0.86
N ARG A 30 -8.35 -17.91 0.43
CA ARG A 30 -7.16 -17.68 1.27
C ARG A 30 -6.77 -16.21 1.36
N LEU A 31 -7.43 -15.31 0.63
CA LEU A 31 -7.06 -13.90 0.54
C LEU A 31 -6.93 -13.25 1.93
N GLY A 32 -7.95 -13.42 2.79
CA GLY A 32 -7.94 -12.87 4.13
C GLY A 32 -6.80 -13.38 5.01
N GLU A 33 -6.52 -14.69 4.96
CA GLU A 33 -5.40 -15.30 5.69
C GLU A 33 -4.06 -14.72 5.24
N VAL A 34 -3.84 -14.64 3.93
CA VAL A 34 -2.59 -14.14 3.36
C VAL A 34 -2.39 -12.66 3.65
N LEU A 35 -3.45 -11.84 3.57
CA LEU A 35 -3.43 -10.43 3.99
C LEU A 35 -3.14 -10.28 5.48
N GLY A 36 -3.69 -11.15 6.32
CA GLY A 36 -3.45 -11.18 7.76
C GLY A 36 -1.97 -11.42 8.09
N ALA A 37 -1.31 -12.31 7.35
CA ALA A 37 0.10 -12.64 7.52
C ALA A 37 1.08 -11.58 6.96
N LEU A 38 0.61 -10.68 6.08
CA LEU A 38 1.46 -9.62 5.52
C LEU A 38 1.80 -8.55 6.54
N THR A 39 3.09 -8.20 6.61
CA THR A 39 3.57 -7.05 7.39
C THR A 39 3.68 -5.82 6.50
N LEU A 40 3.09 -4.71 6.95
CA LEU A 40 3.07 -3.43 6.25
C LEU A 40 3.80 -2.39 7.11
N ASP A 41 4.88 -1.82 6.56
CA ASP A 41 5.65 -0.74 7.17
C ASP A 41 5.85 0.40 6.17
N THR A 42 6.53 1.48 6.59
CA THR A 42 6.83 2.62 5.72
C THR A 42 8.35 2.85 5.60
N GLU A 43 8.84 3.03 4.38
CA GLU A 43 10.15 3.59 4.10
C GLU A 43 10.02 5.07 3.76
N ILE A 44 10.80 5.91 4.43
CA ILE A 44 10.84 7.35 4.14
C ILE A 44 12.11 7.64 3.34
N THR A 45 11.94 8.18 2.13
CA THR A 45 13.04 8.69 1.29
C THR A 45 12.79 10.16 0.98
N GLY A 46 13.59 11.05 1.57
CA GLY A 46 13.32 12.49 1.49
C GLY A 46 12.01 12.82 2.19
N ASN A 47 11.03 13.36 1.47
CA ASN A 47 9.66 13.58 1.98
C ASN A 47 8.65 12.51 1.54
N GLN A 48 9.08 11.46 0.85
CA GLN A 48 8.17 10.43 0.31
C GLN A 48 8.06 9.26 1.28
N GLY A 49 6.85 8.95 1.72
CA GLY A 49 6.53 7.70 2.44
C GLY A 49 6.11 6.63 1.44
N ARG A 50 6.86 5.51 1.40
CA ARG A 50 6.60 4.37 0.53
C ARG A 50 6.24 3.15 1.36
N ILE A 51 5.23 2.41 0.93
CA ILE A 51 4.88 1.14 1.58
C ILE A 51 6.00 0.11 1.43
N ARG A 52 6.26 -0.61 2.51
CA ARG A 52 7.15 -1.74 2.61
C ARG A 52 6.31 -2.96 2.97
N LEU A 53 6.39 -4.01 2.15
CA LEU A 53 5.67 -5.27 2.32
C LEU A 53 6.65 -6.38 2.65
N ASP A 54 6.48 -7.03 3.80
CA ASP A 54 7.41 -8.04 4.33
C ASP A 54 8.87 -7.57 4.27
N GLY A 55 9.15 -6.35 4.73
CA GLY A 55 10.51 -5.79 4.76
C GLY A 55 11.02 -5.21 3.42
N LYS A 56 10.30 -5.39 2.30
CA LYS A 56 10.73 -4.93 0.97
C LYS A 56 9.87 -3.77 0.44
N VAL A 57 10.50 -2.73 -0.07
CA VAL A 57 9.81 -1.70 -0.87
C VAL A 57 9.69 -2.21 -2.31
N PRO A 58 8.47 -2.29 -2.88
CA PRO A 58 8.28 -2.74 -4.26
C PRO A 58 8.97 -1.83 -5.29
N ASP A 59 9.41 -2.41 -6.41
CA ASP A 59 9.96 -1.62 -7.52
C ASP A 59 8.84 -0.78 -8.17
N PRO A 60 8.99 0.55 -8.27
CA PRO A 60 8.01 1.42 -8.93
C PRO A 60 7.68 1.07 -10.39
N ASN A 61 8.58 0.37 -11.10
CA ASN A 61 8.34 -0.11 -12.46
C ASN A 61 7.45 -1.35 -12.46
N GLU A 62 7.66 -2.28 -11.52
CA GLU A 62 6.81 -3.47 -11.36
C GLU A 62 5.38 -3.08 -11.02
N LEU A 63 5.20 -2.07 -10.15
CA LEU A 63 3.89 -1.54 -9.79
C LEU A 63 3.10 -0.95 -10.98
N ARG A 64 3.78 -0.58 -12.07
CA ARG A 64 3.17 -0.03 -13.28
C ARG A 64 3.08 -1.04 -14.43
N SER A 65 3.48 -2.28 -14.20
CA SER A 65 3.41 -3.33 -15.22
C SER A 65 1.97 -3.63 -15.63
N ASP A 66 1.79 -4.14 -16.84
CA ASP A 66 0.48 -4.50 -17.38
C ASP A 66 -0.25 -5.50 -16.48
N LEU A 67 0.48 -6.50 -15.96
CA LEU A 67 -0.04 -7.46 -14.99
C LEU A 67 -0.69 -6.77 -13.78
N ILE A 68 -0.05 -5.76 -13.20
CA ILE A 68 -0.60 -5.05 -12.05
C ILE A 68 -1.75 -4.14 -12.47
N ASN A 69 -1.65 -3.45 -13.59
CA ASN A 69 -2.72 -2.58 -14.10
C ASN A 69 -4.01 -3.35 -14.39
N GLU A 70 -3.89 -4.57 -14.92
CA GLU A 70 -5.02 -5.46 -15.22
C GLU A 70 -5.67 -6.05 -13.96
N ASN A 71 -4.91 -6.23 -12.87
CA ASN A 71 -5.38 -6.95 -11.69
C ASN A 71 -5.75 -6.05 -10.50
N VAL A 72 -5.18 -4.85 -10.40
CA VAL A 72 -5.30 -4.01 -9.19
C VAL A 72 -6.74 -3.63 -8.85
N SER A 73 -7.61 -3.46 -9.85
CA SER A 73 -9.03 -3.14 -9.63
C SER A 73 -9.79 -4.28 -8.94
N PHE A 74 -9.49 -5.54 -9.26
CA PHE A 74 -10.12 -6.70 -8.63
C PHE A 74 -9.75 -6.80 -7.15
N PHE A 75 -8.49 -6.56 -6.81
CA PHE A 75 -8.04 -6.52 -5.41
C PHE A 75 -8.60 -5.32 -4.66
N ALA A 76 -8.62 -4.12 -5.27
CA ALA A 76 -9.18 -2.92 -4.65
C ALA A 76 -10.70 -3.03 -4.37
N ALA A 77 -11.40 -3.89 -5.13
CA ALA A 77 -12.80 -4.20 -4.89
C ALA A 77 -13.04 -5.06 -3.63
N GLN A 78 -12.01 -5.76 -3.12
CA GLN A 78 -12.13 -6.61 -1.94
C GLN A 78 -12.15 -5.79 -0.64
N LEU A 79 -13.11 -6.10 0.24
CA LEU A 79 -13.25 -5.42 1.52
C LEU A 79 -11.99 -5.59 2.38
N ASP A 80 -11.49 -6.81 2.50
CA ASP A 80 -10.31 -7.16 3.30
C ASP A 80 -9.07 -6.36 2.88
N VAL A 81 -8.89 -6.13 1.57
CA VAL A 81 -7.79 -5.31 1.03
C VAL A 81 -7.95 -3.85 1.45
N ARG A 82 -9.17 -3.30 1.31
CA ARG A 82 -9.45 -1.91 1.72
C ARG A 82 -9.25 -1.71 3.21
N GLU A 83 -9.72 -2.63 4.04
CA GLU A 83 -9.59 -2.55 5.50
C GLU A 83 -8.12 -2.63 5.95
N LYS A 84 -7.35 -3.57 5.40
CA LYS A 84 -5.91 -3.68 5.69
C LYS A 84 -5.17 -2.37 5.33
N LEU A 85 -5.47 -1.80 4.16
CA LEU A 85 -4.84 -0.56 3.72
C LEU A 85 -5.31 0.66 4.50
N LEU A 86 -6.58 0.71 4.91
CA LEU A 86 -7.10 1.81 5.73
C LEU A 86 -6.38 1.85 7.08
N GLY A 87 -6.24 0.71 7.75
CA GLY A 87 -5.50 0.63 9.03
C GLY A 87 -4.05 1.08 8.88
N TYR A 88 -3.37 0.63 7.82
CA TYR A 88 -2.02 1.11 7.50
C TYR A 88 -2.00 2.63 7.23
N GLN A 89 -2.91 3.15 6.40
CA GLN A 89 -2.95 4.57 6.04
C GLN A 89 -3.23 5.48 7.24
N GLN A 90 -4.08 5.06 8.18
CA GLN A 90 -4.33 5.78 9.42
C GLN A 90 -3.07 5.87 10.30
N SER A 91 -2.25 4.81 10.34
CA SER A 91 -0.98 4.83 11.09
C SER A 91 0.08 5.79 10.52
N LEU A 92 -0.06 6.23 9.26
CA LEU A 92 0.92 7.12 8.63
C LEU A 92 1.02 8.50 9.27
N ALA A 93 -0.01 8.95 10.00
CA ALA A 93 0.04 10.18 10.77
C ALA A 93 1.12 10.10 11.87
N GLU A 94 1.14 8.99 12.61
CA GLU A 94 2.13 8.73 13.66
C GLU A 94 3.53 8.55 13.07
N VAL A 95 3.64 7.90 11.90
CA VAL A 95 4.90 7.78 11.14
C VAL A 95 5.44 9.14 10.75
N ALA A 96 4.58 10.03 10.24
CA ALA A 96 4.98 11.39 9.85
C ALA A 96 5.48 12.19 11.06
N GLU A 97 4.74 12.16 12.17
CA GLU A 97 5.10 12.84 13.42
C GLU A 97 6.43 12.32 13.96
N SER A 98 6.59 11.00 14.05
CA SER A 98 7.80 10.35 14.56
C SER A 98 9.04 10.66 13.71
N ALA A 99 8.85 10.88 12.41
CA ALA A 99 9.92 11.28 11.49
C ALA A 99 10.15 12.79 11.41
N GLY A 100 9.47 13.60 12.24
CA GLY A 100 9.67 15.04 12.35
C GLY A 100 8.97 15.88 11.26
N PHE A 101 8.01 15.31 10.54
CA PHE A 101 7.16 16.06 9.60
C PHE A 101 6.05 16.80 10.35
N SER A 102 5.63 17.94 9.81
CA SER A 102 4.51 18.71 10.38
C SER A 102 3.13 18.16 10.00
N GLY A 103 3.08 17.06 9.25
CA GLY A 103 1.85 16.44 8.77
C GLY A 103 2.08 15.55 7.55
N LEU A 104 0.97 15.06 7.00
CA LEU A 104 0.91 14.11 5.90
C LEU A 104 0.02 14.66 4.77
N VAL A 105 0.49 14.53 3.53
CA VAL A 105 -0.28 14.70 2.30
C VAL A 105 -0.40 13.34 1.63
N MET A 106 -1.63 12.87 1.50
CA MET A 106 -1.93 11.65 0.74
C MET A 106 -2.51 12.05 -0.60
N GLU A 107 -1.98 11.47 -1.68
CA GLU A 107 -2.49 11.60 -3.04
C GLU A 107 -3.05 10.24 -3.49
N GLY A 108 -4.17 10.27 -4.21
CA GLY A 108 -4.92 9.08 -4.59
C GLY A 108 -6.13 9.47 -5.41
N ARG A 109 -6.67 8.49 -6.15
CA ARG A 109 -7.82 8.72 -7.03
C ARG A 109 -9.16 8.81 -6.28
N ASP A 110 -9.20 8.27 -5.06
CA ASP A 110 -10.40 8.14 -4.22
C ASP A 110 -10.11 8.63 -2.78
N ILE A 111 -9.63 9.87 -2.64
CA ILE A 111 -9.55 10.57 -1.33
C ILE A 111 -10.75 11.51 -1.16
N GLY A 112 -11.86 11.21 -1.84
CA GLY A 112 -13.12 11.94 -1.80
C GLY A 112 -14.13 11.24 -0.90
#